data_AF-A0A1I6URM2-F1
#
_entry.id   AF-A0A1I6URM2-F1
#
_cell.length_a   1.000
_cell.length_b   1.000
_cell.length_c   1.000
_cell.angle_alpha   90.00
_cell.angle_beta   90.00
_cell.angle_gamma   90.00
#
_symmetry.space_group_name_H-M   'P 1'
#
loop_
_entity.id
_entity.type
_entity.pdbx_description
1 polymer ?
#
loop_
_entity_poly.entity_id
_entity_poly.type
_entity_poly.pdbx_seq_one_letter_code
_entity_poly.pdbx_strand_id
1 'polypeptide(L)'
;MSEAIEIGPLRLDAMLLAGLLSAAVGLALFKLWIARSSLQGETNWLDIGLNAVICTIIGWKLAFLIRDPEILWERPSALLLVRGSGVDTAFGFVLACAYIGYAGRKRKIPLNKQLDVWPYAIVPGCFVWTLVTDIPYGIPYALLIACVYGVLFRTGASSRIGSGESASISLLGTGIGGLFVSLFAAYPPGTLPALTYGLTTLQWLFIALSFIGIFMRRKVRIS
;
A
#
# COMPACT_ATOMS: atom_id res chain seq x y z
N MET A 1 3.74 9.87 14.97
CA MET A 1 2.60 10.34 15.79
C MET A 1 2.13 9.21 16.70
N SER A 2 2.32 9.33 18.02
CA SER A 2 1.86 8.33 19.01
C SER A 2 0.74 8.87 19.91
N GLU A 3 0.05 9.93 19.48
CA GLU A 3 -1.05 10.51 20.24
C GLU A 3 -2.34 9.74 19.91
N ALA A 4 -2.90 9.08 20.91
CA ALA A 4 -4.26 8.57 20.83
C ALA A 4 -5.20 9.79 20.78
N ILE A 5 -6.09 9.84 19.78
CA ILE A 5 -7.13 10.87 19.75
C ILE A 5 -8.21 10.40 20.71
N GLU A 6 -8.35 11.09 21.83
CA GLU A 6 -9.36 10.78 22.84
C GLU A 6 -10.61 11.63 22.58
N ILE A 7 -11.71 10.96 22.19
CA ILE A 7 -13.04 11.58 22.09
C ILE A 7 -13.87 10.99 23.23
N GLY A 8 -13.81 11.60 24.41
CA GLY A 8 -14.44 11.06 25.62
C GLY A 8 -13.85 9.69 26.00
N PRO A 9 -14.66 8.63 26.21
CA PRO A 9 -14.15 7.30 26.56
C PRO A 9 -13.53 6.54 25.37
N LEU A 10 -13.67 7.05 24.13
CA LEU A 10 -13.13 6.43 22.93
C LEU A 10 -11.69 6.89 22.68
N ARG A 11 -10.73 5.99 22.89
CA ARG A 11 -9.33 6.18 22.47
C ARG A 11 -9.13 5.63 21.07
N LEU A 12 -9.09 6.51 20.07
CA LEU A 12 -8.79 6.13 18.69
C LEU A 12 -7.29 6.18 18.46
N ASP A 13 -6.72 5.07 18.03
CA ASP A 13 -5.33 5.02 17.60
C ASP A 13 -5.16 5.83 16.31
N ALA A 14 -4.41 6.92 16.37
CA ALA A 14 -4.13 7.78 15.21
C ALA A 14 -3.51 6.99 14.03
N MET A 15 -2.76 5.93 14.31
CA MET A 15 -2.17 5.07 13.28
C MET A 15 -3.24 4.25 12.54
N LEU A 16 -4.23 3.73 13.28
CA LEU A 16 -5.38 3.02 12.71
C LEU A 16 -6.23 3.98 11.87
N LEU A 17 -6.47 5.18 12.40
CA LEU A 17 -7.23 6.21 11.68
C LEU A 17 -6.53 6.63 10.39
N ALA A 18 -5.22 6.86 10.43
CA ALA A 18 -4.42 7.16 9.25
C ALA A 18 -4.49 6.02 8.21
N GLY A 19 -4.41 4.77 8.65
CA GLY A 19 -4.54 3.59 7.80
C GLY A 19 -5.92 3.49 7.15
N LEU A 20 -7.00 3.73 7.91
CA LEU A 20 -8.36 3.75 7.40
C LEU A 20 -8.60 4.88 6.40
N LEU A 21 -8.12 6.10 6.69
CA LEU A 21 -8.22 7.23 5.78
C LEU A 21 -7.45 6.96 4.47
N SER A 22 -6.23 6.43 4.58
CA SER A 22 -5.41 6.01 3.45
C SER A 22 -6.13 4.96 2.58
N ALA A 23 -6.67 3.90 3.20
CA ALA A 23 -7.41 2.86 2.49
C ALA A 23 -8.70 3.41 1.86
N ALA A 24 -9.44 4.27 2.55
CA ALA A 24 -10.68 4.87 2.06
C ALA A 24 -10.42 5.75 0.84
N VAL A 25 -9.40 6.63 0.87
CA VAL A 25 -9.04 7.45 -0.28
C VAL A 25 -8.51 6.60 -1.43
N GLY A 26 -7.70 5.58 -1.12
CA GLY A 26 -7.22 4.63 -2.12
C GLY A 26 -8.37 3.93 -2.86
N LEU A 27 -9.35 3.42 -2.13
CA LEU A 27 -10.55 2.79 -2.71
C LEU A 27 -11.47 3.79 -3.44
N ALA A 28 -11.61 5.02 -2.93
CA ALA A 28 -12.41 6.05 -3.56
C ALA A 28 -11.84 6.48 -4.91
N LEU A 29 -10.54 6.75 -4.98
CA LEU A 29 -9.85 7.09 -6.22
C LEU A 29 -9.81 5.90 -7.18
N PHE A 30 -9.65 4.68 -6.66
CA PHE A 30 -9.76 3.46 -7.45
C PHE A 30 -11.15 3.29 -8.07
N LYS A 31 -12.23 3.55 -7.32
CA LYS A 31 -13.61 3.55 -7.82
C LYS A 31 -13.81 4.56 -8.94
N LEU A 32 -13.31 5.79 -8.76
CA LEU A 32 -13.38 6.84 -9.78
C LEU A 32 -12.62 6.45 -11.05
N TRP A 33 -11.47 5.80 -10.92
CA TRP A 33 -10.70 5.30 -12.05
C TRP A 33 -11.42 4.14 -12.76
N ILE A 34 -11.94 3.14 -12.03
CA ILE A 34 -12.69 2.02 -12.62
C ILE A 34 -13.84 2.53 -13.48
N ALA A 35 -14.60 3.51 -12.97
CA ALA A 35 -15.73 4.11 -13.68
C ALA A 35 -15.36 4.81 -15.00
N ARG A 36 -14.07 5.08 -15.24
CA ARG A 36 -13.56 5.67 -16.49
C ARG A 36 -12.80 4.67 -17.36
N SER A 37 -12.52 3.48 -16.84
CA SER A 37 -11.71 2.46 -17.50
C SER A 37 -12.58 1.46 -18.25
N SER A 38 -11.98 0.67 -19.15
CA SER A 38 -12.65 -0.44 -19.82
C SER A 38 -13.03 -1.60 -18.89
N LEU A 39 -12.68 -1.54 -17.60
CA LEU A 39 -12.99 -2.58 -16.60
C LEU A 39 -14.37 -2.43 -15.97
N GLN A 40 -15.09 -1.35 -16.29
CA GLN A 40 -16.44 -1.14 -15.81
C GLN A 40 -17.34 -2.30 -16.27
N GLY A 41 -17.90 -3.04 -15.32
CA GLY A 41 -18.84 -4.15 -15.58
C GLY A 41 -18.21 -5.51 -15.85
N GLU A 42 -16.88 -5.63 -16.01
CA GLU A 42 -16.25 -6.95 -16.24
C GLU A 42 -16.20 -7.81 -14.97
N THR A 43 -15.85 -7.20 -13.84
CA THR A 43 -15.64 -7.91 -12.57
C THR A 43 -15.82 -6.92 -11.43
N ASN A 44 -16.31 -7.39 -10.29
CA ASN A 44 -16.38 -6.58 -9.07
C ASN A 44 -14.98 -6.38 -8.47
N TRP A 45 -14.19 -5.50 -9.08
CA TRP A 45 -12.85 -5.11 -8.62
C TRP A 45 -12.89 -4.42 -7.25
N LEU A 46 -13.95 -3.64 -6.98
CA LEU A 46 -14.16 -3.01 -5.69
C LEU A 46 -14.37 -4.02 -4.57
N ASP A 47 -15.10 -5.12 -4.81
CA ASP A 47 -15.28 -6.17 -3.80
C ASP A 47 -13.94 -6.84 -3.46
N ILE A 48 -13.07 -7.05 -4.46
CA ILE A 48 -11.73 -7.60 -4.22
C ILE A 48 -10.90 -6.60 -3.40
N GLY A 49 -10.91 -5.32 -3.79
CA GLY A 49 -10.18 -4.27 -3.09
C GLY A 49 -10.64 -4.10 -1.64
N LEU A 50 -11.95 -4.03 -1.40
CA LEU A 50 -12.54 -3.90 -0.07
C LEU A 50 -12.18 -5.10 0.81
N ASN A 51 -12.32 -6.33 0.29
CA ASN A 51 -11.95 -7.52 1.03
C ASN A 51 -10.44 -7.59 1.30
N ALA A 52 -9.59 -7.10 0.39
CA ALA A 52 -8.15 -7.00 0.64
C ALA A 52 -7.83 -6.00 1.75
N VAL A 53 -8.53 -4.86 1.82
CA VAL A 53 -8.42 -3.91 2.93
C VAL A 53 -8.87 -4.55 4.25
N ILE A 54 -10.00 -5.28 4.25
CA ILE A 54 -10.47 -6.02 5.42
C ILE A 54 -9.43 -7.05 5.86
N CYS A 55 -8.87 -7.84 4.93
CA CYS A 55 -7.78 -8.77 5.21
C CYS A 55 -6.56 -8.05 5.81
N THR A 56 -6.20 -6.86 5.31
CA THR A 56 -5.10 -6.08 5.86
C THR A 56 -5.37 -5.69 7.31
N ILE A 57 -6.55 -5.16 7.61
CA ILE A 57 -6.93 -4.71 8.95
C ILE A 57 -7.03 -5.89 9.92
N ILE A 58 -7.68 -6.98 9.52
CA ILE A 58 -7.80 -8.20 10.33
C ILE A 58 -6.42 -8.80 10.57
N GLY A 59 -5.61 -8.95 9.52
CA GLY A 59 -4.26 -9.49 9.64
C GLY A 59 -3.39 -8.62 10.57
N TRP A 60 -3.43 -7.31 10.42
CA TRP A 60 -2.73 -6.38 11.31
C TRP A 60 -3.22 -6.47 12.76
N LYS A 61 -4.54 -6.53 12.98
CA LYS A 61 -5.11 -6.60 14.33
C LYS A 61 -4.88 -7.93 15.02
N LEU A 62 -4.86 -9.04 14.26
CA LEU A 62 -4.76 -10.40 14.80
C LEU A 62 -3.35 -11.00 14.71
N ALA A 63 -2.38 -10.32 14.11
CA ALA A 63 -1.02 -10.85 13.95
C ALA A 63 -0.34 -11.20 15.29
N PHE A 64 -0.70 -10.54 16.39
CA PHE A 64 -0.20 -10.90 17.72
C PHE A 64 -0.62 -12.32 18.15
N LEU A 65 -1.78 -12.82 17.69
CA LEU A 65 -2.26 -14.17 18.01
C LEU A 65 -1.39 -15.28 17.44
N ILE A 66 -0.66 -14.98 16.36
CA ILE A 66 0.25 -15.95 15.75
C ILE A 66 1.53 -16.08 16.57
N ARG A 67 1.92 -15.00 17.26
CA ARG A 67 3.11 -14.97 18.11
C ARG A 67 2.82 -15.54 19.48
N ASP A 68 1.72 -15.10 20.10
CA ASP A 68 1.36 -15.45 21.47
C ASP A 68 -0.08 -16.02 21.51
N PRO A 69 -0.29 -17.26 21.03
CA PRO A 69 -1.63 -17.85 20.92
C PRO A 69 -2.29 -18.09 22.29
N GLU A 70 -1.49 -18.26 23.34
CA GLU A 70 -1.92 -18.47 24.73
C GLU A 70 -2.75 -17.30 25.29
N ILE A 71 -2.55 -16.08 24.77
CA ILE A 71 -3.30 -14.88 25.17
C ILE A 71 -4.81 -15.04 24.95
N LEU A 72 -5.25 -15.84 23.97
CA LEU A 72 -6.68 -16.11 23.72
C LEU A 72 -7.37 -16.78 24.91
N TRP A 73 -6.66 -17.68 25.58
CA TRP A 73 -7.19 -18.43 26.72
C TRP A 73 -7.03 -17.64 28.03
N GLU A 74 -5.92 -16.95 28.20
CA GLU A 74 -5.65 -16.25 29.46
C GLU A 74 -6.37 -14.89 29.57
N ARG A 75 -6.48 -14.16 28.45
CA ARG A 75 -7.01 -12.78 28.43
C ARG A 75 -7.77 -12.50 27.15
N PRO A 76 -9.03 -12.99 26.99
CA PRO A 76 -9.81 -12.77 25.77
C PRO A 76 -10.08 -11.28 25.50
N SER A 77 -10.08 -10.43 26.53
CA SER A 77 -10.19 -8.97 26.41
C SER A 77 -8.99 -8.32 25.72
N ALA A 78 -7.84 -9.01 25.65
CA ALA A 78 -6.65 -8.54 24.94
C ALA A 78 -6.89 -8.38 23.43
N LEU A 79 -7.87 -9.09 22.85
CA LEU A 79 -8.28 -8.92 21.44
C LEU A 79 -8.68 -7.47 21.13
N LEU A 80 -9.27 -6.77 22.08
CA LEU A 80 -9.67 -5.37 21.90
C LEU A 80 -8.51 -4.42 22.24
N LEU A 81 -7.73 -4.74 23.27
CA LEU A 81 -6.76 -3.84 23.90
C LEU A 81 -5.36 -3.85 23.26
N VAL A 82 -4.93 -4.97 22.64
CA VAL A 82 -3.59 -5.06 22.05
C VAL A 82 -3.51 -4.21 20.78
N ARG A 83 -2.52 -3.31 20.76
CA ARG A 83 -2.22 -2.43 19.64
C ARG A 83 -1.30 -3.16 18.66
N GLY A 84 -1.66 -3.13 17.37
CA GLY A 84 -0.82 -3.71 16.33
C GLY A 84 0.48 -2.92 16.16
N SER A 85 1.60 -3.63 16.03
CA SER A 85 2.93 -3.09 15.74
C SER A 85 3.15 -2.89 14.23
N GLY A 86 4.28 -2.26 13.86
CA GLY A 86 4.67 -2.15 12.44
C GLY A 86 4.98 -3.51 11.78
N VAL A 87 5.46 -4.50 12.54
CA VAL A 87 5.68 -5.87 12.04
C VAL A 87 4.35 -6.54 11.70
N ASP A 88 3.31 -6.25 12.48
CA ASP A 88 1.95 -6.76 12.23
C ASP A 88 1.37 -6.18 10.92
N THR A 89 1.78 -4.98 10.52
CA THR A 89 1.33 -4.36 9.26
C THR A 89 1.83 -5.15 8.06
N ALA A 90 3.07 -5.66 8.11
CA ALA A 90 3.60 -6.53 7.07
C ALA A 90 2.80 -7.84 6.95
N PHE A 91 2.36 -8.41 8.08
CA PHE A 91 1.51 -9.60 8.08
C PHE A 91 0.15 -9.31 7.42
N GLY A 92 -0.49 -8.19 7.77
CA GLY A 92 -1.72 -7.74 7.12
C GLY A 92 -1.57 -7.58 5.60
N PHE A 93 -0.46 -6.99 5.15
CA PHE A 93 -0.16 -6.83 3.73
C PHE A 93 0.02 -8.18 3.02
N VAL A 94 0.75 -9.12 3.62
CA VAL A 94 0.93 -10.47 3.07
C VAL A 94 -0.42 -11.18 2.93
N LEU A 95 -1.30 -11.07 3.94
CA LEU A 95 -2.63 -11.65 3.91
C LEU A 95 -3.49 -11.06 2.79
N ALA A 96 -3.40 -9.74 2.57
CA ALA A 96 -4.08 -9.07 1.47
C ALA A 96 -3.55 -9.51 0.10
N CYS A 97 -2.23 -9.65 -0.08
CA CYS A 97 -1.64 -10.19 -1.31
C CYS A 97 -2.10 -11.63 -1.57
N ALA A 98 -2.12 -12.47 -0.54
CA ALA A 98 -2.61 -13.85 -0.64
C ALA A 98 -4.08 -13.90 -1.04
N TYR A 99 -4.92 -13.07 -0.42
CA TYR A 99 -6.34 -12.94 -0.77
C TYR A 99 -6.54 -12.47 -2.21
N ILE A 100 -5.83 -11.43 -2.65
CA ILE A 100 -5.88 -10.93 -4.02
C ILE A 100 -5.49 -12.02 -5.02
N GLY A 101 -4.38 -12.73 -4.75
CA GLY A 101 -3.92 -13.84 -5.60
C GLY A 101 -4.94 -14.98 -5.67
N TYR A 102 -5.55 -15.34 -4.54
CA TYR A 102 -6.61 -16.35 -4.47
C TYR A 102 -7.87 -15.90 -5.23
N ALA A 103 -8.37 -14.69 -4.98
CA ALA A 103 -9.55 -14.13 -5.64
C ALA A 103 -9.34 -14.01 -7.15
N GLY A 104 -8.15 -13.57 -7.56
CA GLY A 104 -7.74 -13.48 -8.95
C GLY A 104 -7.72 -14.82 -9.67
N ARG A 105 -7.16 -15.87 -9.04
CA ARG A 105 -7.19 -17.24 -9.56
C ARG A 105 -8.62 -17.78 -9.68
N LYS A 106 -9.44 -17.60 -8.65
CA LYS A 106 -10.84 -18.05 -8.63
C LYS A 106 -11.67 -17.40 -9.74
N ARG A 107 -11.39 -16.12 -10.05
CA ARG A 107 -12.07 -15.35 -11.11
C ARG A 107 -11.36 -15.41 -12.47
N LYS A 108 -10.32 -16.25 -12.63
CA LYS A 108 -9.52 -16.42 -13.86
C LYS A 108 -8.96 -15.10 -14.43
N ILE A 109 -8.62 -14.14 -13.56
CA ILE A 109 -8.07 -12.86 -13.97
C ILE A 109 -6.56 -13.04 -14.23
N PRO A 110 -6.04 -12.69 -15.42
CA PRO A 110 -4.62 -12.84 -15.71
C PRO A 110 -3.76 -11.97 -14.77
N LEU A 111 -2.60 -12.48 -14.36
CA LEU A 111 -1.74 -11.83 -13.36
C LEU A 111 -1.32 -10.42 -13.80
N ASN A 112 -0.96 -10.23 -15.07
CA ASN A 112 -0.56 -8.92 -15.59
C ASN A 112 -1.69 -7.88 -15.46
N LYS A 113 -2.94 -8.29 -15.67
CA LYS A 113 -4.12 -7.44 -15.49
C LYS A 113 -4.31 -7.06 -14.03
N GLN A 114 -4.12 -8.00 -13.10
CA GLN A 114 -4.16 -7.68 -11.68
C GLN A 114 -3.06 -6.68 -11.32
N LEU A 115 -1.83 -6.92 -11.76
CA LEU A 115 -0.68 -6.05 -11.48
C LEU A 115 -0.88 -4.64 -12.03
N ASP A 116 -1.51 -4.47 -13.19
CA ASP A 116 -1.82 -3.14 -13.74
C ASP A 116 -2.90 -2.39 -12.97
N VAL A 117 -3.83 -3.12 -12.34
CA VAL A 117 -5.00 -2.54 -11.66
C VAL A 117 -4.68 -2.05 -10.25
N TRP A 118 -3.92 -2.83 -9.48
CA TRP A 118 -3.65 -2.51 -8.07
C TRP A 118 -2.91 -1.20 -7.78
N PRO A 119 -2.01 -0.69 -8.63
CA PRO A 119 -1.41 0.63 -8.47
C PRO A 119 -2.43 1.76 -8.30
N TYR A 120 -3.59 1.66 -8.97
CA TYR A 120 -4.64 2.68 -8.89
C TYR A 120 -5.34 2.73 -7.52
N ALA A 121 -5.21 1.69 -6.70
CA ALA A 121 -5.68 1.69 -5.32
C ALA A 121 -4.56 1.97 -4.32
N ILE A 122 -3.37 1.39 -4.54
CA ILE A 122 -2.25 1.44 -3.58
C ILE A 122 -1.58 2.81 -3.57
N VAL A 123 -1.22 3.35 -4.73
CA VAL A 123 -0.49 4.63 -4.85
C VAL A 123 -1.24 5.79 -4.17
N PRO A 124 -2.55 6.01 -4.39
CA PRO A 124 -3.29 7.06 -3.67
C PRO A 124 -3.40 6.81 -2.16
N GLY A 125 -3.46 5.55 -1.72
CA GLY A 125 -3.39 5.21 -0.30
C GLY A 125 -2.03 5.58 0.30
N CYS A 126 -0.92 5.25 -0.37
CA CYS A 126 0.42 5.63 0.05
C CYS A 126 0.61 7.15 0.11
N PHE A 127 0.01 7.89 -0.82
CA PHE A 127 0.03 9.36 -0.81
C PHE A 127 -0.59 9.92 0.48
N VAL A 128 -1.80 9.47 0.82
CA VAL A 128 -2.49 9.93 2.04
C VAL A 128 -1.76 9.49 3.28
N TRP A 129 -1.28 8.24 3.33
CA TRP A 129 -0.49 7.74 4.46
C TRP A 129 0.72 8.64 4.72
N THR A 130 1.49 8.93 3.66
CA THR A 130 2.71 9.76 3.75
C THR A 130 2.40 11.17 4.25
N LEU A 131 1.29 11.76 3.80
CA LEU A 131 0.86 13.08 4.29
C LEU A 131 0.38 13.04 5.73
N VAL A 132 -0.33 12.00 6.14
CA VAL A 132 -0.92 11.95 7.48
C VAL A 132 0.10 11.60 8.56
N THR A 133 1.07 10.72 8.28
CA THR A 133 1.99 10.24 9.33
C THR A 133 3.10 11.22 9.66
N ASP A 134 3.65 11.90 8.65
CA ASP A 134 4.88 12.68 8.79
C ASP A 134 4.88 13.93 7.90
N ILE A 135 3.88 14.80 8.03
CA ILE A 135 3.66 15.99 7.17
C ILE A 135 4.97 16.68 6.72
N PRO A 136 5.83 17.23 7.60
CA PRO A 136 7.00 18.01 7.17
C PRO A 136 8.05 17.20 6.41
N TYR A 137 8.20 15.90 6.71
CA TYR A 137 9.22 15.03 6.11
C TYR A 137 8.66 14.19 4.95
N GLY A 138 7.34 14.04 4.90
CA GLY A 138 6.60 13.26 3.92
C GLY A 138 6.23 14.04 2.67
N ILE A 139 6.20 15.38 2.70
CA ILE A 139 5.83 16.21 1.53
C ILE A 139 6.61 15.85 0.26
N PRO A 140 7.95 15.70 0.26
CA PRO A 140 8.70 15.34 -0.95
C PRO A 140 8.26 14.00 -1.54
N TYR A 141 8.01 13.01 -0.67
CA TYR A 141 7.51 11.69 -1.07
C TYR A 141 6.07 11.74 -1.54
N ALA A 142 5.20 12.53 -0.88
CA ALA A 142 3.82 12.72 -1.28
C ALA A 142 3.73 13.38 -2.67
N LEU A 143 4.56 14.40 -2.95
CA LEU A 143 4.64 15.02 -4.28
C LEU A 143 5.06 14.02 -5.34
N LEU A 144 6.09 13.20 -5.07
CA LEU A 144 6.49 12.13 -5.98
C LEU A 144 5.33 11.17 -6.25
N ILE A 145 4.69 10.66 -5.20
CA ILE A 145 3.59 9.69 -5.32
C ILE A 145 2.41 10.32 -6.08
N ALA A 146 2.11 11.59 -5.85
CA ALA A 146 1.11 12.34 -6.60
C ALA A 146 1.47 12.48 -8.09
N CYS A 147 2.74 12.76 -8.42
CA CYS A 147 3.20 12.78 -9.80
C CYS A 147 3.07 11.41 -10.46
N VAL A 148 3.48 10.34 -9.79
CA VAL A 148 3.34 8.96 -10.27
C VAL A 148 1.87 8.63 -10.51
N TYR A 149 1.00 8.93 -9.55
CA TYR A 149 -0.44 8.72 -9.69
C TYR A 149 -1.04 9.55 -10.83
N GLY A 150 -0.63 10.80 -10.99
CA GLY A 150 -1.07 11.66 -12.09
C GLY A 150 -0.70 11.10 -13.47
N VAL A 151 0.52 10.56 -13.60
CA VAL A 151 0.94 9.85 -14.82
C VAL A 151 0.07 8.61 -15.04
N LEU A 152 -0.09 7.75 -14.02
CA LEU A 152 -0.90 6.54 -14.11
C LEU A 152 -2.35 6.85 -14.47
N PHE A 153 -2.95 7.87 -13.86
CA PHE A 153 -4.34 8.27 -14.08
C PHE A 153 -4.54 8.80 -15.50
N ARG A 154 -3.54 9.50 -16.06
CA ARG A 154 -3.56 9.99 -17.44
C ARG A 154 -3.37 8.87 -18.46
N THR A 155 -2.46 7.92 -18.23
CA THR A 155 -2.15 6.85 -19.19
C THR A 155 -3.09 5.65 -19.08
N GLY A 156 -3.63 5.41 -17.89
CA GLY A 156 -4.46 4.26 -17.53
C GLY A 156 -5.87 4.22 -18.11
N ALA A 157 -6.34 5.34 -18.66
CA ALA A 157 -7.59 5.39 -19.41
C ALA A 157 -7.45 4.81 -20.83
N SER A 158 -6.21 4.56 -21.30
CA SER A 158 -5.98 3.88 -22.57
C SER A 158 -6.09 2.36 -22.41
N SER A 159 -6.58 1.67 -23.44
CA SER A 159 -6.99 0.26 -23.51
C SER A 159 -5.91 -0.81 -23.23
N ARG A 160 -4.77 -0.47 -22.63
CA ARG A 160 -3.59 -1.33 -22.46
C ARG A 160 -3.57 -2.14 -21.16
N ILE A 161 -4.70 -2.29 -20.49
CA ILE A 161 -4.80 -3.02 -19.24
C ILE A 161 -4.50 -4.51 -19.47
N GLY A 162 -3.54 -5.07 -18.73
CA GLY A 162 -3.08 -6.44 -18.89
C GLY A 162 -1.71 -6.54 -19.58
N SER A 163 -1.13 -5.43 -20.00
CA SER A 163 0.21 -5.36 -20.56
C SER A 163 1.30 -5.44 -19.48
N GLY A 164 1.03 -5.03 -18.24
CA GLY A 164 2.04 -4.82 -17.19
C GLY A 164 2.69 -3.43 -17.24
N GLU A 165 2.24 -2.55 -18.15
CA GLU A 165 2.79 -1.20 -18.33
C GLU A 165 2.49 -0.31 -17.11
N SER A 166 1.26 -0.31 -16.60
CA SER A 166 0.87 0.52 -15.45
C SER A 166 1.60 0.07 -14.18
N ALA A 167 1.71 -1.24 -13.97
CA ALA A 167 2.51 -1.79 -12.88
C ALA A 167 3.98 -1.34 -12.97
N SER A 168 4.59 -1.48 -14.15
CA SER A 168 5.98 -1.09 -14.38
C SER A 168 6.20 0.41 -14.16
N ILE A 169 5.32 1.28 -14.69
CA ILE A 169 5.41 2.73 -14.49
C ILE A 169 5.30 3.08 -13.01
N SER A 170 4.36 2.47 -12.29
CA SER A 170 4.21 2.70 -10.84
C SER A 170 5.48 2.29 -10.09
N LEU A 171 6.00 1.10 -10.34
CA LEU A 171 7.17 0.56 -9.65
C LEU A 171 8.44 1.35 -9.96
N LEU A 172 8.66 1.69 -11.23
CA LEU A 172 9.81 2.49 -11.67
C LEU A 172 9.72 3.93 -11.16
N GLY A 173 8.54 4.54 -11.26
CA GLY A 173 8.30 5.92 -10.81
C GLY A 173 8.51 6.04 -9.30
N THR A 174 7.92 5.14 -8.52
CA THR A 174 8.11 5.12 -7.07
C THR A 174 9.53 4.70 -6.66
N GLY A 175 10.14 3.73 -7.35
CA GLY A 175 11.50 3.27 -7.02
C GLY A 175 12.57 4.30 -7.35
N ILE A 176 12.68 4.71 -8.62
CA ILE A 176 13.72 5.66 -9.06
C ILE A 176 13.47 7.04 -8.43
N GLY A 177 12.22 7.51 -8.48
CA GLY A 177 11.85 8.78 -7.88
C GLY A 177 12.01 8.77 -6.36
N GLY A 178 11.70 7.64 -5.71
CA GLY A 178 11.87 7.48 -4.27
C GLY A 178 13.33 7.55 -3.87
N LEU A 179 14.22 6.89 -4.61
CA LEU A 179 15.66 7.00 -4.42
C LEU A 179 16.12 8.44 -4.55
N PHE A 180 15.69 9.13 -5.61
CA PHE A 180 16.04 10.53 -5.82
C PHE A 180 15.59 11.42 -4.66
N VAL A 181 14.32 11.30 -4.23
CA VAL A 181 13.79 12.05 -3.09
C VAL A 181 14.56 11.72 -1.81
N SER A 182 14.93 10.45 -1.59
CA SER A 182 15.64 10.03 -0.38
C SER A 182 17.05 10.61 -0.22
N LEU A 183 17.65 11.12 -1.30
CA LEU A 183 18.95 11.80 -1.25
C LEU A 183 18.86 13.21 -0.67
N PHE A 184 17.69 13.85 -0.76
CA PHE A 184 17.49 15.25 -0.37
C PHE A 184 16.47 15.42 0.77
N ALA A 185 15.63 14.42 1.03
CA ALA A 185 14.63 14.48 2.09
C ALA A 185 15.30 14.50 3.46
N ALA A 186 14.88 15.45 4.30
CA ALA A 186 15.33 15.51 5.69
C ALA A 186 14.74 14.36 6.51
N TYR A 187 15.51 13.90 7.49
CA TYR A 187 15.01 12.94 8.49
C TYR A 187 14.38 13.68 9.67
N PRO A 188 13.37 13.10 10.33
CA PRO A 188 12.84 13.63 11.58
C PRO A 188 13.93 13.78 12.65
N PRO A 189 13.94 14.87 13.44
CA PRO A 189 14.93 15.10 14.49
C PRO A 189 14.91 13.96 15.51
N GLY A 190 16.09 13.49 15.90
CA GLY A 190 16.25 12.39 16.85
C GLY A 190 16.07 10.99 16.25
N THR A 191 15.78 10.86 14.95
CA THR A 191 15.79 9.56 14.27
C THR A 191 17.14 9.32 13.61
N LEU A 192 17.88 8.32 14.11
CA LEU A 192 19.07 7.80 13.42
C LEU A 192 18.60 6.67 12.50
N PRO A 193 18.69 6.82 11.17
CA PRO A 193 18.27 5.77 10.26
C PRO A 193 19.17 4.54 10.47
N ALA A 194 18.56 3.37 10.67
CA ALA A 194 19.29 2.12 10.66
C ALA A 194 19.86 1.89 9.25
N LEU A 195 21.19 1.87 9.15
CA LEU A 195 21.89 1.67 7.90
C LEU A 195 22.26 0.20 7.74
N THR A 196 21.88 -0.39 6.61
CA THR A 196 22.33 -1.72 6.19
C THR A 196 23.15 -1.54 4.93
N TYR A 197 24.45 -1.80 4.99
CA TYR A 197 25.42 -1.53 3.91
C TYR A 197 25.41 -0.06 3.44
N GLY A 198 25.25 0.90 4.37
CA GLY A 198 25.26 2.33 4.06
C GLY A 198 23.97 2.88 3.45
N LEU A 199 22.92 2.06 3.33
CA LEU A 199 21.61 2.47 2.83
C LEU A 199 20.53 2.25 3.89
N THR A 200 19.49 3.09 3.86
CA THR A 200 18.31 2.91 4.73
C THR A 200 17.41 1.79 4.22
N THR A 201 16.59 1.21 5.11
CA THR A 201 15.57 0.21 4.72
C THR A 201 14.64 0.71 3.60
N LEU A 202 14.32 2.00 3.62
CA LEU A 202 13.46 2.65 2.64
C LEU A 202 14.16 2.80 1.28
N GLN A 203 15.46 3.10 1.25
CA GLN A 203 16.26 3.08 0.03
C GLN A 203 16.36 1.68 -0.58
N TRP A 204 16.56 0.64 0.25
CA TRP A 204 16.53 -0.75 -0.20
C TRP A 204 15.19 -1.14 -0.82
N LEU A 205 14.08 -0.71 -0.20
CA LEU A 205 12.75 -0.91 -0.77
C LEU A 205 12.64 -0.26 -2.16
N PHE A 206 13.08 0.99 -2.32
CA PHE A 206 13.03 1.65 -3.62
C PHE A 206 13.91 0.99 -4.68
N ILE A 207 15.10 0.51 -4.31
CA ILE A 207 15.95 -0.29 -5.21
C ILE A 207 15.20 -1.55 -5.66
N ALA A 208 14.58 -2.28 -4.72
CA ALA A 208 13.81 -3.46 -5.04
C ALA A 208 12.64 -3.15 -5.99
N LEU A 209 11.88 -2.08 -5.73
CA LEU A 209 10.80 -1.63 -6.62
C LEU A 209 11.31 -1.29 -8.02
N SER A 210 12.44 -0.58 -8.13
CA SER A 210 13.07 -0.28 -9.42
C SER A 210 13.43 -1.55 -10.18
N PHE A 211 14.09 -2.53 -9.54
CA PHE A 211 14.44 -3.78 -10.18
C PHE A 211 13.20 -4.55 -10.66
N ILE A 212 12.18 -4.70 -9.80
CA ILE A 212 10.93 -5.38 -10.17
C ILE A 212 10.28 -4.65 -11.35
N GLY A 213 10.23 -3.32 -11.34
CA GLY A 213 9.69 -2.50 -12.41
C GLY A 213 10.42 -2.70 -13.76
N ILE A 214 11.75 -2.81 -13.75
CA ILE A 214 12.57 -3.10 -14.94
C ILE A 214 12.25 -4.49 -15.49
N PHE A 215 12.21 -5.51 -14.63
CA PHE A 215 11.92 -6.89 -15.03
C PHE A 215 10.52 -7.04 -15.62
N MET A 216 9.54 -6.33 -15.06
CA MET A 216 8.18 -6.30 -15.61
C MET A 216 8.15 -5.65 -16.99
N ARG A 217 8.80 -4.48 -17.18
CA ARG A 217 8.84 -3.78 -18.47
C ARG A 217 9.42 -4.62 -19.59
N ARG A 218 10.45 -5.41 -19.28
CA ARG A 218 11.14 -6.25 -20.27
C ARG A 218 10.24 -7.35 -20.82
N LYS A 219 9.34 -7.91 -19.99
CA LYS A 219 8.35 -8.90 -20.45
C LYS A 219 7.30 -8.30 -21.39
N VAL A 220 6.92 -7.03 -21.18
CA VAL A 220 5.91 -6.34 -22.01
C VAL A 220 6.37 -6.12 -23.46
N ARG A 221 7.68 -5.94 -23.70
CA ARG A 221 8.22 -5.73 -25.06
C ARG A 221 8.38 -7.01 -25.89
N ILE A 222 8.27 -8.18 -25.27
CA ILE A 222 8.59 -9.47 -25.91
C ILE A 222 7.32 -10.29 -26.24
N SER A 223 6.15 -9.89 -25.73
CA SER A 223 4.83 -10.46 -26.11
C SER A 223 4.12 -9.59 -27.13
#